data_AF-A0A9P8JYA9-F1
#
_entry.id   AF-A0A9P8JYA9-F1
#
_cell.length_a   1.000
_cell.length_b   1.000
_cell.length_c   1.000
_cell.angle_alpha   90.00
_cell.angle_beta   90.00
_cell.angle_gamma   90.00
#
_symmetry.space_group_name_H-M   'P 1'
#
loop_
_entity.id
_entity.type
_entity.pdbx_description
1 polymer ?
#
loop_
_entity_poly.entity_id
_entity_poly.type
_entity_poly.pdbx_seq_one_letter_code
_entity_poly.pdbx_strand_id
1 'polypeptide(L)'
;MFSFRSNFFSNLLSGGYGSALKLDLPPVESIDIEETPEKRARTLKHLIKANHINHSIIYHHLEFHNHAPHILGSAYFLGANVDQLMDIYEKESKDLEPWQDSPSEISRHDWRDYLGKREYQRAWVDFLEDQLVQFGYDWRELLDDFLYSGKQPLINNLIAGLAHPLIHLGFALELASPTVAIESLALVASFYNHQHVYLDDPSYTKPSPWSSQDPFDVIQKVHQDSRLDSFFEKPGEDNYTPLTEDKEKEAILLEHWNSWTITDPKSQFEAAQRAAVALLVGTHEKGQKFDFFLVHILTSSHAVRVIAPLIRATYHLPLLRQWWLFLLTAYIGQLRPAIDKSRISNVDLAGRDWKWVADRAVNGKWAQDAHFVKACRSMQEAAKTWGDEDQYFLKAAVKLSEEFNGWGGFSAASEDEAEATASNVGFAARHHG
;
A
#
# COMPACT_ATOMS: atom_id res chain seq x y z
N MET A 1 -26.62 -3.82 -29.25
CA MET A 1 -26.58 -5.11 -28.54
C MET A 1 -25.58 -6.02 -29.24
N PHE A 2 -24.34 -6.02 -28.78
CA PHE A 2 -23.39 -7.12 -29.02
C PHE A 2 -22.57 -7.25 -27.75
N SER A 3 -22.85 -8.34 -27.03
CA SER A 3 -22.15 -8.79 -25.83
C SER A 3 -20.98 -9.65 -26.27
N PHE A 4 -19.75 -9.24 -25.94
CA PHE A 4 -18.60 -10.15 -25.93
C PHE A 4 -18.07 -10.22 -24.51
N ARG A 5 -18.55 -11.25 -23.79
CA ARG A 5 -17.83 -11.84 -22.66
C ARG A 5 -16.68 -12.65 -23.26
N SER A 6 -15.45 -12.28 -22.94
CA SER A 6 -14.27 -13.07 -23.26
C SER A 6 -13.85 -13.86 -22.02
N ASN A 7 -14.14 -15.16 -22.03
CA ASN A 7 -13.53 -16.16 -21.16
C ASN A 7 -12.35 -16.78 -21.95
N PHE A 8 -11.11 -16.49 -21.56
CA PHE A 8 -9.88 -17.11 -22.07
C PHE A 8 -8.83 -16.90 -20.96
N PHE A 9 -8.17 -17.87 -20.33
CA PHE A 9 -7.91 -19.28 -20.60
C PHE A 9 -7.92 -20.09 -19.28
N SER A 10 -8.34 -21.36 -19.36
CA SER A 10 -7.99 -22.40 -18.39
C SER A 10 -7.19 -23.50 -19.06
N ASN A 11 -6.20 -24.01 -18.30
CA ASN A 11 -5.48 -25.28 -18.43
C ASN A 11 -4.44 -25.44 -19.56
N LEU A 12 -3.15 -25.47 -19.18
CA LEU A 12 -2.41 -26.74 -19.05
C LEU A 12 -1.06 -26.53 -18.36
N LEU A 13 -0.91 -27.05 -17.14
CA LEU A 13 0.22 -27.89 -16.69
C LEU A 13 -0.04 -28.26 -15.22
N SER A 14 -0.63 -29.45 -15.06
CA SER A 14 -0.85 -30.14 -13.79
C SER A 14 0.45 -30.75 -13.27
N GLY A 15 1.07 -30.09 -12.30
CA GLY A 15 1.82 -30.75 -11.22
C GLY A 15 0.92 -30.71 -9.98
N GLY A 16 0.71 -31.85 -9.31
CA GLY A 16 -0.33 -32.01 -8.30
C GLY A 16 -0.27 -30.97 -7.17
N TYR A 17 -1.25 -30.06 -7.16
CA TYR A 17 -1.63 -29.27 -6.00
C TYR A 17 -3.12 -29.51 -5.78
N GLY A 18 -3.51 -29.92 -4.58
CA GLY A 18 -4.91 -29.82 -4.15
C GLY A 18 -5.43 -28.40 -4.42
N SER A 19 -6.73 -28.23 -4.65
CA SER A 19 -7.32 -26.95 -5.05
C SER A 19 -6.65 -25.78 -4.31
N ALA A 20 -5.88 -24.96 -5.03
CA ALA A 20 -5.14 -23.86 -4.42
C ALA A 20 -6.11 -23.03 -3.59
N LEU A 21 -5.79 -22.78 -2.33
CA LEU A 21 -6.59 -21.92 -1.45
C LEU A 21 -6.73 -20.56 -2.13
N LYS A 22 -7.98 -20.10 -2.30
CA LYS A 22 -8.28 -18.83 -2.97
C LYS A 22 -8.81 -17.83 -1.96
N LEU A 23 -8.29 -16.61 -2.03
CA LEU A 23 -8.99 -15.45 -1.49
C LEU A 23 -10.12 -15.10 -2.46
N ASP A 24 -11.29 -15.69 -2.25
CA ASP A 24 -12.47 -15.50 -3.11
C ASP A 24 -13.32 -14.33 -2.61
N LEU A 25 -13.17 -13.19 -3.26
CA LEU A 25 -13.86 -11.94 -2.96
C LEU A 25 -14.42 -11.34 -4.25
N PRO A 26 -15.56 -10.64 -4.21
CA PRO A 26 -16.02 -9.87 -5.36
C PRO A 26 -15.06 -8.68 -5.62
N PRO A 27 -14.91 -8.23 -6.87
CA PRO A 27 -14.23 -6.96 -7.15
C PRO A 27 -14.81 -5.79 -6.33
N VAL A 28 -13.97 -4.83 -5.96
CA VAL A 28 -14.42 -3.58 -5.33
C VAL A 28 -15.11 -2.68 -6.34
N GLU A 29 -15.77 -1.62 -5.86
CA GLU A 29 -16.21 -0.52 -6.70
C GLU A 29 -15.00 0.12 -7.39
N SER A 30 -15.07 0.25 -8.71
CA SER A 30 -14.05 0.89 -9.54
C SER A 30 -14.71 1.89 -10.48
N ILE A 31 -13.95 2.87 -10.92
CA ILE A 31 -14.35 3.87 -11.89
C ILE A 31 -13.38 3.86 -13.06
N ASP A 32 -13.91 3.85 -14.28
CA ASP A 32 -13.11 4.10 -15.47
C ASP A 32 -12.97 5.61 -15.66
N ILE A 33 -11.91 6.20 -15.12
CA ILE A 33 -11.70 7.65 -15.24
C ILE A 33 -11.37 8.07 -16.67
N GLU A 34 -10.96 7.14 -17.54
CA GLU A 34 -10.61 7.43 -18.93
C GLU A 34 -11.87 7.70 -19.76
N GLU A 35 -12.91 6.90 -19.56
CA GLU A 35 -14.16 6.92 -20.34
C GLU A 35 -15.34 7.62 -19.63
N THR A 36 -15.28 7.79 -18.30
CA THR A 36 -16.40 8.41 -17.56
C THR A 36 -16.55 9.90 -17.93
N PRO A 37 -17.71 10.33 -18.49
CA PRO A 37 -17.87 11.68 -19.02
C PRO A 37 -18.15 12.74 -17.94
N GLU A 38 -18.33 12.35 -16.69
CA GLU A 38 -18.64 13.27 -15.59
C GLU A 38 -17.50 14.27 -15.35
N LYS A 39 -17.84 15.54 -15.09
CA LYS A 39 -16.85 16.61 -14.88
C LYS A 39 -15.83 16.23 -13.80
N ARG A 40 -16.28 15.64 -12.69
CA ARG A 40 -15.42 15.22 -11.58
C ARG A 40 -14.42 14.12 -11.99
N ALA A 41 -14.88 13.09 -12.70
CA ALA A 41 -14.02 12.01 -13.19
C ALA A 41 -12.99 12.53 -14.21
N ARG A 42 -13.42 13.40 -15.14
CA ARG A 42 -12.49 14.06 -16.08
C ARG A 42 -11.46 14.94 -15.38
N THR A 43 -11.85 15.69 -14.35
CA THR A 43 -10.90 16.46 -13.53
C THR A 43 -9.87 15.51 -12.92
N LEU A 44 -10.29 14.42 -12.28
CA LEU A 44 -9.37 13.43 -11.72
C LEU A 44 -8.39 12.87 -12.77
N LYS A 45 -8.89 12.46 -13.94
CA LYS A 45 -8.07 12.02 -15.09
C LYS A 45 -7.03 13.07 -15.47
N HIS A 46 -7.44 14.34 -15.63
CA HIS A 46 -6.53 15.40 -16.04
C HIS A 46 -5.47 15.71 -14.99
N LEU A 47 -5.81 15.67 -13.70
CA LEU A 47 -4.85 15.88 -12.60
C LEU A 47 -3.84 14.73 -12.53
N ILE A 48 -4.28 13.47 -12.68
CA ILE A 48 -3.38 12.30 -12.74
C ILE A 48 -2.43 12.40 -13.94
N LYS A 49 -2.93 12.76 -15.13
CA LYS A 49 -2.07 12.95 -16.31
C LYS A 49 -1.11 14.14 -16.14
N ALA A 50 -1.57 15.24 -15.56
CA ALA A 50 -0.71 16.38 -15.25
C ALA A 50 0.38 15.98 -14.25
N ASN A 51 0.07 15.16 -13.24
CA ASN A 51 1.07 14.61 -12.33
C ASN A 51 2.11 13.79 -13.07
N HIS A 52 1.66 12.81 -13.85
CA HIS A 52 2.53 11.91 -14.60
C HIS A 52 3.48 12.64 -15.56
N ILE A 53 2.99 13.69 -16.22
CA ILE A 53 3.81 14.47 -17.16
C ILE A 53 4.84 15.33 -16.43
N ASN A 54 4.47 15.94 -15.31
CA ASN A 54 5.26 17.01 -14.71
C ASN A 54 6.17 16.53 -13.57
N HIS A 55 5.87 15.41 -12.90
CA HIS A 55 6.55 15.00 -11.69
C HIS A 55 7.04 13.56 -11.74
N SER A 56 8.19 13.31 -11.13
CA SER A 56 8.74 11.98 -10.97
C SER A 56 7.88 11.11 -10.03
N ILE A 57 7.95 9.78 -10.20
CA ILE A 57 7.27 8.82 -9.32
C ILE A 57 8.04 8.58 -8.02
N ILE A 58 9.34 8.88 -8.01
CA ILE A 58 10.22 8.89 -6.84
C ILE A 58 10.89 10.26 -6.73
N TYR A 59 10.87 10.87 -5.55
CA TYR A 59 11.41 12.21 -5.30
C TYR A 59 12.23 12.24 -4.02
N HIS A 60 12.91 13.37 -3.77
CA HIS A 60 13.85 13.57 -2.64
C HIS A 60 14.91 12.47 -2.60
N HIS A 61 15.92 12.61 -3.45
CA HIS A 61 17.05 11.67 -3.51
C HIS A 61 16.65 10.21 -3.76
N LEU A 62 15.56 10.00 -4.52
CA LEU A 62 15.04 8.68 -4.89
C LEU A 62 14.59 7.84 -3.69
N GLU A 63 14.05 8.51 -2.66
CA GLU A 63 13.61 7.88 -1.43
C GLU A 63 12.09 7.86 -1.28
N PHE A 64 11.44 9.00 -1.52
CA PHE A 64 10.00 9.16 -1.30
C PHE A 64 9.19 8.89 -2.57
N HIS A 65 7.94 8.47 -2.38
CA HIS A 65 7.04 8.06 -3.45
C HIS A 65 6.00 9.14 -3.73
N ASN A 66 5.76 9.46 -5.00
CA ASN A 66 4.72 10.41 -5.37
C ASN A 66 3.32 9.88 -4.98
N HIS A 67 2.63 10.57 -4.07
CA HIS A 67 1.34 10.16 -3.53
C HIS A 67 0.14 10.78 -4.25
N ALA A 68 0.34 11.60 -5.28
CA ALA A 68 -0.75 12.32 -5.96
C ALA A 68 -1.88 11.39 -6.44
N PRO A 69 -1.61 10.23 -7.10
CA PRO A 69 -2.69 9.31 -7.48
C PRO A 69 -3.45 8.76 -6.27
N HIS A 70 -2.76 8.57 -5.14
CA HIS A 70 -3.33 7.98 -3.93
C HIS A 70 -4.30 8.94 -3.24
N ILE A 71 -3.88 10.19 -3.01
CA ILE A 71 -4.71 11.19 -2.33
C ILE A 71 -5.87 11.61 -3.23
N LEU A 72 -5.63 11.86 -4.52
CA LEU A 72 -6.68 12.25 -5.47
C LEU A 72 -7.72 11.13 -5.62
N GLY A 73 -7.27 9.89 -5.79
CA GLY A 73 -8.16 8.74 -5.85
C GLY A 73 -8.95 8.57 -4.55
N SER A 74 -8.28 8.66 -3.39
CA SER A 74 -8.95 8.48 -2.10
C SER A 74 -10.01 9.55 -1.84
N ALA A 75 -9.67 10.81 -2.07
CA ALA A 75 -10.58 11.94 -1.93
C ALA A 75 -11.77 11.83 -2.88
N TYR A 76 -11.54 11.40 -4.14
CA TYR A 76 -12.62 11.17 -5.11
C TYR A 76 -13.66 10.17 -4.59
N PHE A 77 -13.22 9.00 -4.11
CA PHE A 77 -14.11 7.97 -3.58
C PHE A 77 -14.79 8.39 -2.27
N LEU A 78 -14.15 9.26 -1.48
CA LEU A 78 -14.74 9.86 -0.28
C LEU A 78 -15.69 11.04 -0.60
N GLY A 79 -15.87 11.39 -1.88
CA GLY A 79 -16.86 12.36 -2.31
C GLY A 79 -16.36 13.78 -2.52
N ALA A 80 -15.04 14.00 -2.59
CA ALA A 80 -14.47 15.30 -2.94
C ALA A 80 -15.07 15.83 -4.25
N ASN A 81 -15.34 17.13 -4.29
CA ASN A 81 -15.83 17.82 -5.47
C ASN A 81 -14.65 18.27 -6.37
N VAL A 82 -14.97 18.92 -7.50
CA VAL A 82 -13.97 19.37 -8.48
C VAL A 82 -12.95 20.34 -7.88
N ASP A 83 -13.41 21.30 -7.08
CA ASP A 83 -12.55 22.34 -6.49
C ASP A 83 -11.61 21.71 -5.46
N GLN A 84 -12.12 20.80 -4.63
CA GLN A 84 -11.31 20.07 -3.66
C GLN A 84 -10.22 19.21 -4.33
N LEU A 85 -10.52 18.54 -5.45
CA LEU A 85 -9.52 17.77 -6.18
C LEU A 85 -8.42 18.67 -6.76
N MET A 86 -8.78 19.85 -7.27
CA MET A 86 -7.81 20.82 -7.77
C MET A 86 -6.94 21.36 -6.62
N ASP A 87 -7.54 21.72 -5.48
CA ASP A 87 -6.82 22.21 -4.30
C ASP A 87 -5.85 21.16 -3.74
N ILE A 88 -6.27 19.88 -3.72
CA ILE A 88 -5.42 18.75 -3.32
C ILE A 88 -4.20 18.67 -4.24
N TYR A 89 -4.40 18.67 -5.56
CA TYR A 89 -3.28 18.58 -6.51
C TYR A 89 -2.37 19.80 -6.45
N GLU A 90 -2.92 21.01 -6.31
CA GLU A 90 -2.12 22.23 -6.20
C GLU A 90 -1.24 22.21 -4.94
N LYS A 91 -1.74 21.64 -3.83
CA LYS A 91 -0.92 21.47 -2.63
C LYS A 91 0.14 20.38 -2.82
N GLU A 92 -0.27 19.20 -3.29
CA GLU A 92 0.60 18.03 -3.45
C GLU A 92 1.77 18.33 -4.40
N SER A 93 1.50 18.97 -5.53
CA SER A 93 2.50 19.30 -6.56
C SER A 93 3.59 20.27 -6.10
N LYS A 94 3.40 21.03 -5.02
CA LYS A 94 4.41 21.97 -4.51
C LYS A 94 5.63 21.27 -3.93
N ASP A 95 5.45 20.06 -3.41
CA ASP A 95 6.49 19.28 -2.73
C ASP A 95 7.09 18.21 -3.68
N LEU A 96 6.54 18.05 -4.89
CA LEU A 96 7.01 17.07 -5.88
C LEU A 96 8.11 17.63 -6.79
N GLU A 97 9.01 16.75 -7.22
CA GLU A 97 10.13 17.08 -8.11
C GLU A 97 9.80 16.75 -9.57
N PRO A 98 10.30 17.53 -10.55
CA PRO A 98 10.15 17.19 -11.95
C PRO A 98 11.02 15.99 -12.33
N TRP A 99 10.64 15.33 -13.43
CA TRP A 99 11.46 14.27 -14.03
C TRP A 99 12.91 14.70 -14.25
N GLN A 100 13.82 13.79 -13.91
CA GLN A 100 15.23 13.88 -14.28
C GLN A 100 15.53 12.88 -15.39
N ASP A 101 16.47 13.22 -16.25
CA ASP A 101 16.92 12.31 -17.32
C ASP A 101 17.50 11.03 -16.72
N SER A 102 17.13 9.89 -17.29
CA SER A 102 17.68 8.59 -16.91
C SER A 102 19.15 8.46 -17.36
N PRO A 103 20.03 7.75 -16.62
CA PRO A 103 21.40 7.50 -17.05
C PRO A 103 21.51 6.82 -18.43
N SER A 104 20.55 5.96 -18.77
CA SER A 104 20.37 5.39 -20.12
C SER A 104 18.95 4.83 -20.31
N GLU A 105 18.63 4.44 -21.55
CA GLU A 105 17.36 3.83 -21.92
C GLU A 105 17.28 2.35 -21.47
N ILE A 106 16.05 1.87 -21.26
CA ILE A 106 15.75 0.46 -20.97
C ILE A 106 15.13 -0.18 -22.20
N SER A 107 15.48 -1.43 -22.49
CA SER A 107 14.91 -2.15 -23.62
C SER A 107 14.37 -3.53 -23.25
N ARG A 108 13.62 -4.14 -24.16
CA ARG A 108 12.91 -5.41 -23.89
C ARG A 108 13.82 -6.60 -23.60
N HIS A 109 15.07 -6.58 -24.06
CA HIS A 109 15.99 -7.71 -23.91
C HIS A 109 16.86 -7.63 -22.65
N ASP A 110 16.97 -6.45 -22.04
CA ASP A 110 17.86 -6.16 -20.91
C ASP A 110 17.14 -5.52 -19.70
N TRP A 111 15.82 -5.27 -19.76
CA TRP A 111 15.09 -4.58 -18.68
C TRP A 111 15.37 -5.13 -17.28
N ARG A 112 15.51 -6.46 -17.13
CA ARG A 112 15.77 -7.07 -15.82
C ARG A 112 17.11 -6.65 -15.20
N ASP A 113 18.07 -6.18 -15.99
CA ASP A 113 19.37 -5.70 -15.51
C ASP A 113 19.27 -4.34 -14.79
N TYR A 114 18.10 -3.67 -14.86
CA TYR A 114 17.83 -2.38 -14.23
C TYR A 114 16.92 -2.48 -13.00
N LEU A 115 16.52 -3.69 -12.60
CA LEU A 115 15.73 -3.90 -11.40
C LEU A 115 16.48 -3.40 -10.15
N GLY A 116 15.79 -2.63 -9.33
CA GLY A 116 16.33 -2.03 -8.10
C GLY A 116 17.12 -0.73 -8.31
N LYS A 117 17.30 -0.30 -9.57
CA LYS A 117 18.02 0.94 -9.90
C LYS A 117 17.06 2.11 -10.01
N ARG A 118 16.82 2.80 -8.90
CA ARG A 118 15.82 3.88 -8.78
C ARG A 118 16.13 5.08 -9.68
N GLU A 119 17.40 5.30 -10.01
CA GLU A 119 17.84 6.37 -10.90
C GLU A 119 17.34 6.19 -12.35
N TYR A 120 16.83 4.99 -12.68
CA TYR A 120 16.22 4.68 -13.98
C TYR A 120 14.70 4.87 -14.00
N GLN A 121 14.07 5.45 -12.96
CA GLN A 121 12.61 5.61 -12.90
C GLN A 121 11.99 6.25 -14.15
N ARG A 122 12.70 7.21 -14.77
CA ARG A 122 12.24 7.85 -16.01
C ARG A 122 12.27 6.88 -17.19
N ALA A 123 13.39 6.17 -17.37
CA ALA A 123 13.51 5.16 -18.43
C ALA A 123 12.54 3.98 -18.23
N TRP A 124 12.19 3.64 -16.99
CA TRP A 124 11.16 2.64 -16.72
C TRP A 124 9.80 3.07 -17.27
N VAL A 125 9.39 4.31 -16.99
CA VAL A 125 8.13 4.86 -17.52
C VAL A 125 8.16 4.90 -19.04
N ASP A 126 9.21 5.47 -19.65
CA ASP A 126 9.36 5.56 -21.10
C ASP A 126 9.28 4.17 -21.78
N PHE A 127 10.03 3.21 -21.24
CA PHE A 127 10.03 1.84 -21.73
C PHE A 127 8.62 1.22 -21.66
N LEU A 128 7.92 1.38 -20.54
CA LEU A 128 6.60 0.78 -20.33
C LEU A 128 5.51 1.46 -21.17
N GLU A 129 5.62 2.77 -21.43
CA GLU A 129 4.77 3.48 -22.40
C GLU A 129 4.99 2.93 -23.82
N ASP A 130 6.24 2.72 -24.23
CA ASP A 130 6.56 2.11 -25.51
C ASP A 130 6.05 0.66 -25.62
N GLN A 131 6.15 -0.12 -24.53
CA GLN A 131 5.59 -1.47 -24.48
C GLN A 131 4.07 -1.45 -24.56
N LEU A 132 3.39 -0.48 -23.95
CA LEU A 132 1.94 -0.35 -24.02
C LEU A 132 1.46 -0.24 -25.49
N VAL A 133 2.21 0.46 -26.34
CA VAL A 133 1.91 0.54 -27.78
C VAL A 133 1.97 -0.84 -28.45
N GLN A 134 2.94 -1.68 -28.07
CA GLN A 134 3.08 -3.05 -28.60
C GLN A 134 1.93 -3.96 -28.19
N PHE A 135 1.33 -3.72 -27.02
CA PHE A 135 0.10 -4.37 -26.55
C PHE A 135 -1.18 -3.71 -27.07
N GLY A 136 -1.10 -2.86 -28.09
CA GLY A 136 -2.28 -2.21 -28.68
C GLY A 136 -3.04 -1.32 -27.70
N TYR A 137 -2.34 -0.74 -26.71
CA TYR A 137 -2.89 0.04 -25.60
C TYR A 137 -3.72 -0.74 -24.58
N ASP A 138 -3.66 -2.09 -24.59
CA ASP A 138 -4.21 -2.89 -23.50
C ASP A 138 -3.24 -2.94 -22.31
N TRP A 139 -3.47 -2.04 -21.35
CA TRP A 139 -2.66 -1.96 -20.13
C TRP A 139 -2.82 -3.18 -19.21
N ARG A 140 -3.86 -4.01 -19.38
CA ARG A 140 -4.00 -5.26 -18.63
C ARG A 140 -3.09 -6.34 -19.20
N GLU A 141 -2.93 -6.40 -20.52
CA GLU A 141 -1.92 -7.26 -21.15
C GLU A 141 -0.50 -6.84 -20.74
N LEU A 142 -0.22 -5.53 -20.68
CA LEU A 142 1.04 -5.00 -20.16
C LEU A 142 1.30 -5.46 -18.71
N LEU A 143 0.32 -5.31 -17.83
CA LEU A 143 0.43 -5.79 -16.44
C LEU A 143 0.65 -7.31 -16.37
N ASP A 144 -0.11 -8.09 -17.14
CA ASP A 144 -0.01 -9.55 -17.13
C ASP A 144 1.39 -10.03 -17.58
N ASP A 145 1.94 -9.42 -18.62
CA ASP A 145 3.27 -9.74 -19.12
C ASP A 145 4.37 -9.39 -18.10
N PHE A 146 4.40 -8.15 -17.59
CA PHE A 146 5.49 -7.72 -16.70
C PHE A 146 5.37 -8.24 -15.26
N LEU A 147 4.16 -8.38 -14.71
CA LEU A 147 3.99 -8.88 -13.35
C LEU A 147 4.30 -10.36 -13.22
N TYR A 148 4.00 -11.17 -14.24
CA TYR A 148 4.04 -12.64 -14.12
C TYR A 148 5.17 -13.30 -14.91
N SER A 149 5.92 -12.58 -15.75
CA SER A 149 6.98 -13.18 -16.56
C SER A 149 8.27 -13.49 -15.78
N GLY A 150 8.97 -14.52 -16.24
CA GLY A 150 10.28 -14.93 -15.71
C GLY A 150 10.18 -15.86 -14.49
N LYS A 151 11.35 -16.26 -13.97
CA LYS A 151 11.46 -17.12 -12.78
C LYS A 151 11.29 -16.37 -11.47
N GLN A 152 11.46 -15.05 -11.50
CA GLN A 152 11.35 -14.15 -10.37
C GLN A 152 10.34 -13.05 -10.75
N PRO A 153 9.04 -13.38 -10.77
CA PRO A 153 8.00 -12.49 -11.26
C PRO A 153 7.86 -11.24 -10.38
N LEU A 154 7.60 -10.07 -10.98
CA LEU A 154 7.51 -8.80 -10.23
C LEU A 154 6.36 -8.79 -9.22
N ILE A 155 5.32 -9.60 -9.42
CA ILE A 155 4.20 -9.76 -8.48
C ILE A 155 4.67 -10.17 -7.06
N ASN A 156 5.83 -10.82 -6.96
CA ASN A 156 6.42 -11.23 -5.68
C ASN A 156 7.25 -10.12 -4.99
N ASN A 157 7.30 -8.90 -5.53
CA ASN A 157 8.02 -7.72 -4.97
C ASN A 157 7.11 -6.46 -4.81
N LEU A 158 5.81 -6.63 -4.65
CA LEU A 158 4.89 -5.49 -4.47
C LEU A 158 5.04 -4.76 -3.12
N ILE A 159 5.66 -5.36 -2.09
CA ILE A 159 5.76 -4.75 -0.75
C ILE A 159 6.98 -3.84 -0.53
N ALA A 160 7.90 -3.77 -1.49
CA ALA A 160 9.08 -2.93 -1.34
C ALA A 160 8.70 -1.43 -1.22
N GLY A 161 9.58 -0.63 -0.62
CA GLY A 161 9.33 0.80 -0.42
C GLY A 161 8.04 1.05 0.37
N LEU A 162 7.86 0.41 1.54
CA LEU A 162 6.64 0.50 2.36
C LEU A 162 5.34 0.14 1.62
N ALA A 163 5.41 -0.87 0.74
CA ALA A 163 4.30 -1.36 -0.07
C ALA A 163 3.67 -0.32 -1.02
N HIS A 164 4.40 0.74 -1.37
CA HIS A 164 3.91 1.71 -2.35
C HIS A 164 3.61 1.11 -3.73
N PRO A 165 4.41 0.18 -4.31
CA PRO A 165 4.04 -0.46 -5.57
C PRO A 165 2.71 -1.22 -5.47
N LEU A 166 2.48 -1.92 -4.35
CA LEU A 166 1.21 -2.60 -4.07
C LEU A 166 0.04 -1.61 -4.01
N ILE A 167 0.18 -0.53 -3.24
CA ILE A 167 -0.84 0.51 -3.09
C ILE A 167 -1.13 1.16 -4.43
N HIS A 168 -0.10 1.51 -5.19
CA HIS A 168 -0.19 2.16 -6.48
C HIS A 168 -0.88 1.28 -7.52
N LEU A 169 -0.57 -0.03 -7.55
CA LEU A 169 -1.29 -1.01 -8.38
C LEU A 169 -2.77 -1.12 -7.98
N GLY A 170 -3.09 -1.05 -6.69
CA GLY A 170 -4.47 -0.98 -6.21
C GLY A 170 -5.23 0.21 -6.81
N PHE A 171 -4.64 1.41 -6.76
CA PHE A 171 -5.23 2.60 -7.38
C PHE A 171 -5.34 2.49 -8.90
N ALA A 172 -4.37 1.88 -9.58
CA ALA A 172 -4.44 1.66 -11.03
C ALA A 172 -5.69 0.87 -11.42
N LEU A 173 -6.03 -0.17 -10.64
CA LEU A 173 -7.18 -1.02 -10.86
C LEU A 173 -8.50 -0.34 -10.47
N GLU A 174 -8.55 0.37 -9.33
CA GLU A 174 -9.76 1.08 -8.89
C GLU A 174 -10.12 2.26 -9.80
N LEU A 175 -9.13 2.94 -10.36
CA LEU A 175 -9.31 4.07 -11.27
C LEU A 175 -9.32 3.66 -12.75
N ALA A 176 -9.09 2.37 -13.04
CA ALA A 176 -8.86 1.81 -14.38
C ALA A 176 -7.93 2.71 -15.22
N SER A 177 -6.83 3.18 -14.63
CA SER A 177 -5.94 4.17 -15.24
C SER A 177 -4.68 3.52 -15.82
N PRO A 178 -4.49 3.55 -17.15
CA PRO A 178 -3.25 3.05 -17.78
C PRO A 178 -2.01 3.78 -17.27
N THR A 179 -2.12 5.09 -17.01
CA THR A 179 -1.04 5.92 -16.45
C THR A 179 -0.58 5.38 -15.09
N VAL A 180 -1.51 5.20 -14.15
CA VAL A 180 -1.18 4.68 -12.81
C VAL A 180 -0.72 3.22 -12.88
N ALA A 181 -1.17 2.44 -13.87
CA ALA A 181 -0.68 1.08 -14.09
C ALA A 181 0.81 1.08 -14.51
N ILE A 182 1.21 1.95 -15.43
CA ILE A 182 2.61 2.14 -15.85
C ILE A 182 3.46 2.59 -14.66
N GLU A 183 3.00 3.60 -13.91
CA GLU A 183 3.69 4.08 -12.71
C GLU A 183 3.87 2.97 -11.67
N SER A 184 2.86 2.10 -11.49
CA SER A 184 2.96 0.96 -10.57
C SER A 184 4.03 -0.06 -10.98
N LEU A 185 4.16 -0.34 -12.29
CA LEU A 185 5.19 -1.22 -12.84
C LEU A 185 6.58 -0.61 -12.70
N ALA A 186 6.71 0.69 -12.97
CA ALA A 186 7.96 1.41 -12.80
C ALA A 186 8.39 1.45 -11.32
N LEU A 187 7.45 1.61 -10.38
CA LEU A 187 7.71 1.56 -8.94
C LEU A 187 8.19 0.17 -8.50
N VAL A 188 7.50 -0.92 -8.87
CA VAL A 188 7.93 -2.28 -8.49
C VAL A 188 9.30 -2.62 -9.08
N ALA A 189 9.60 -2.16 -10.30
CA ALA A 189 10.89 -2.36 -10.93
C ALA A 189 12.01 -1.54 -10.25
N SER A 190 11.73 -0.29 -9.90
CA SER A 190 12.69 0.61 -9.25
C SER A 190 13.01 0.22 -7.80
N PHE A 191 12.03 -0.31 -7.06
CA PHE A 191 12.20 -0.78 -5.67
C PHE A 191 12.43 -2.29 -5.56
N TYR A 192 12.82 -2.96 -6.65
CA TYR A 192 13.10 -4.40 -6.63
C TYR A 192 14.22 -4.76 -5.64
N ASN A 193 13.95 -5.66 -4.68
CA ASN A 193 14.89 -6.00 -3.62
C ASN A 193 14.84 -7.49 -3.26
N HIS A 194 15.80 -7.97 -2.47
CA HIS A 194 15.96 -9.40 -2.18
C HIS A 194 14.73 -10.08 -1.53
N GLN A 195 13.77 -9.35 -0.97
CA GLN A 195 12.62 -9.97 -0.27
C GLN A 195 11.72 -10.80 -1.19
N HIS A 196 11.77 -10.60 -2.51
CA HIS A 196 11.04 -11.42 -3.47
C HIS A 196 11.37 -12.93 -3.34
N VAL A 197 12.58 -13.27 -2.88
CA VAL A 197 13.03 -14.67 -2.79
C VAL A 197 12.19 -15.49 -1.82
N TYR A 198 11.60 -14.86 -0.80
CA TYR A 198 10.77 -15.57 0.18
C TYR A 198 9.51 -16.19 -0.46
N LEU A 199 9.08 -15.65 -1.60
CA LEU A 199 7.95 -16.15 -2.37
C LEU A 199 8.39 -16.96 -3.59
N ASP A 200 9.53 -16.61 -4.19
CA ASP A 200 10.06 -17.30 -5.37
C ASP A 200 10.65 -18.69 -5.02
N ASP A 201 11.31 -18.81 -3.87
CA ASP A 201 11.91 -20.07 -3.41
C ASP A 201 11.02 -20.74 -2.34
N PRO A 202 10.37 -21.89 -2.67
CA PRO A 202 9.55 -22.63 -1.73
C PRO A 202 10.27 -23.08 -0.45
N SER A 203 11.61 -23.10 -0.42
CA SER A 203 12.40 -23.47 0.75
C SER A 203 12.17 -22.55 1.96
N TYR A 204 11.74 -21.31 1.72
CA TYR A 204 11.39 -20.34 2.75
C TYR A 204 10.01 -20.58 3.36
N THR A 205 9.10 -21.24 2.65
CA THR A 205 7.77 -21.61 3.15
C THR A 205 7.83 -22.99 3.80
N LYS A 206 8.09 -23.03 5.11
CA LYS A 206 8.29 -24.26 5.88
C LYS A 206 7.55 -24.20 7.21
N PRO A 207 7.22 -25.35 7.84
CA PRO A 207 6.55 -25.36 9.14
C PRO A 207 7.34 -24.58 10.20
N SER A 208 6.64 -23.74 10.95
CA SER A 208 7.16 -23.06 12.15
C SER A 208 6.98 -23.95 13.39
N PRO A 209 7.81 -23.83 14.45
CA PRO A 209 7.67 -24.60 15.69
C PRO A 209 6.31 -24.45 16.39
N TRP A 210 5.57 -23.41 16.03
CA TRP A 210 4.21 -23.15 16.45
C TRP A 210 3.43 -22.56 15.28
N SER A 211 2.10 -22.59 15.35
CA SER A 211 1.27 -21.91 14.36
C SER A 211 -0.06 -21.46 14.94
N SER A 212 -0.68 -20.47 14.30
CA SER A 212 -2.07 -20.10 14.54
C SER A 212 -2.78 -19.79 13.22
N GLN A 213 -4.09 -19.99 13.22
CA GLN A 213 -4.98 -19.52 12.15
C GLN A 213 -5.46 -18.09 12.40
N ASP A 214 -5.35 -17.57 13.63
CA ASP A 214 -5.74 -16.20 13.97
C ASP A 214 -4.54 -15.25 13.79
N PRO A 215 -4.63 -14.24 12.89
CA PRO A 215 -3.59 -13.22 12.75
C PRO A 215 -3.27 -12.47 14.06
N PHE A 216 -4.26 -12.28 14.96
CA PHE A 216 -4.01 -11.62 16.25
C PHE A 216 -3.15 -12.46 17.17
N ASP A 217 -3.31 -13.78 17.19
CA ASP A 217 -2.47 -14.67 17.98
C ASP A 217 -1.01 -14.57 17.53
N VAL A 218 -0.78 -14.52 16.20
CA VAL A 218 0.57 -14.37 15.65
C VAL A 218 1.18 -13.04 16.05
N ILE A 219 0.45 -11.93 15.90
CA ILE A 219 0.91 -10.59 16.32
C ILE A 219 1.20 -10.55 17.82
N GLN A 220 0.34 -11.15 18.65
CA GLN A 220 0.55 -11.23 20.09
C GLN A 220 1.79 -12.07 20.43
N LYS A 221 2.04 -13.17 19.70
CA LYS A 221 3.25 -13.97 19.85
C LYS A 221 4.51 -13.22 19.45
N VAL A 222 4.46 -12.41 18.40
CA VAL A 222 5.55 -11.49 18.02
C VAL A 222 5.82 -10.49 19.14
N HIS A 223 4.77 -9.83 19.66
CA HIS A 223 4.89 -8.88 20.77
C HIS A 223 5.55 -9.48 22.02
N GLN A 224 5.24 -10.74 22.33
CA GLN A 224 5.74 -11.45 23.51
C GLN A 224 7.09 -12.16 23.31
N ASP A 225 7.67 -12.12 22.11
CA ASP A 225 8.91 -12.83 21.81
C ASP A 225 10.11 -12.05 22.31
N SER A 226 10.64 -12.46 23.47
CA SER A 226 11.78 -11.80 24.11
C SER A 226 13.08 -11.86 23.32
N ARG A 227 13.18 -12.72 22.29
CA ARG A 227 14.32 -12.71 21.36
C ARG A 227 14.41 -11.38 20.60
N LEU A 228 13.28 -10.70 20.40
CA LEU A 228 13.18 -9.45 19.66
C LEU A 228 13.50 -8.21 20.54
N ASP A 229 13.65 -8.36 21.85
CA ASP A 229 13.86 -7.25 22.80
C ASP A 229 15.21 -6.54 22.63
N SER A 230 16.22 -7.27 22.13
CA SER A 230 17.57 -6.74 21.89
C SER A 230 17.81 -6.33 20.44
N PHE A 231 16.81 -6.45 19.55
CA PHE A 231 17.03 -6.21 18.12
C PHE A 231 17.27 -4.74 17.83
N PHE A 232 16.49 -3.85 18.45
CA PHE A 232 16.43 -2.43 18.13
C PHE A 232 16.15 -1.61 19.39
N GLU A 233 16.83 -0.48 19.56
CA GLU A 233 16.66 0.41 20.71
C GLU A 233 15.54 1.43 20.52
N LYS A 234 15.26 1.82 19.27
CA LYS A 234 14.27 2.84 18.90
C LYS A 234 13.44 2.36 17.70
N PRO A 235 12.17 2.81 17.57
CA PRO A 235 11.39 2.60 16.36
C PRO A 235 12.00 3.33 15.15
N GLY A 236 11.68 2.87 13.95
CA GLY A 236 12.05 3.57 12.71
C GLY A 236 12.28 2.68 11.50
N GLU A 237 12.35 3.32 10.32
CA GLU A 237 12.68 2.74 9.02
C GLU A 237 14.07 2.12 8.95
N ASP A 238 15.02 2.62 9.75
CA ASP A 238 16.39 2.10 9.81
C ASP A 238 16.46 0.64 10.27
N ASN A 239 15.40 0.15 10.92
CA ASN A 239 15.33 -1.22 11.44
C ASN A 239 14.99 -2.27 10.35
N TYR A 240 14.48 -1.86 9.17
CA TYR A 240 13.99 -2.79 8.15
C TYR A 240 15.11 -3.58 7.48
N THR A 241 16.19 -2.89 7.07
CA THR A 241 17.34 -3.51 6.41
C THR A 241 18.03 -4.50 7.37
N PRO A 242 18.42 -4.11 8.60
CA PRO A 242 19.02 -5.05 9.54
C PRO A 242 18.11 -6.24 9.90
N LEU A 243 16.79 -6.06 9.95
CA LEU A 243 15.84 -7.14 10.23
C LEU A 243 15.84 -8.23 9.15
N THR A 244 16.15 -7.85 7.90
CA THR A 244 16.07 -8.77 6.74
C THR A 244 17.43 -9.20 6.20
N GLU A 245 18.53 -8.53 6.55
CA GLU A 245 19.89 -8.89 6.13
C GLU A 245 20.71 -9.60 7.22
N ASP A 246 20.35 -9.44 8.49
CA ASP A 246 20.95 -10.18 9.60
C ASP A 246 20.30 -11.58 9.70
N LYS A 247 21.10 -12.64 9.54
CA LYS A 247 20.62 -14.03 9.51
C LYS A 247 19.86 -14.45 10.76
N GLU A 248 20.22 -13.95 11.93
CA GLU A 248 19.53 -14.27 13.18
C GLU A 248 18.16 -13.58 13.22
N LYS A 249 18.13 -12.29 12.88
CA LYS A 249 16.89 -11.51 12.84
C LYS A 249 15.93 -12.01 11.77
N GLU A 250 16.45 -12.29 10.58
CA GLU A 250 15.73 -12.85 9.44
C GLU A 250 15.12 -14.21 9.82
N ALA A 251 15.89 -15.10 10.46
CA ALA A 251 15.38 -16.40 10.87
C ALA A 251 14.18 -16.29 11.83
N ILE A 252 14.22 -15.35 12.78
CA ILE A 252 13.12 -15.11 13.72
C ILE A 252 11.92 -14.47 13.00
N LEU A 253 12.14 -13.47 12.13
CA LEU A 253 11.08 -12.91 11.29
C LEU A 253 10.37 -14.00 10.48
N LEU A 254 11.13 -14.88 9.84
CA LEU A 254 10.60 -15.96 9.01
C LEU A 254 9.92 -17.06 9.82
N GLU A 255 10.31 -17.27 11.08
CA GLU A 255 9.60 -18.15 12.01
C GLU A 255 8.16 -17.64 12.26
N HIS A 256 8.01 -16.33 12.52
CA HIS A 256 6.71 -15.68 12.70
C HIS A 256 5.92 -15.56 11.39
N TRP A 257 6.59 -15.34 10.27
CA TRP A 257 5.96 -15.31 8.95
C TRP A 257 5.35 -16.67 8.59
N ASN A 258 6.04 -17.77 8.94
CA ASN A 258 5.58 -19.13 8.72
C ASN A 258 4.60 -19.66 9.76
N SER A 259 4.41 -18.98 10.89
CA SER A 259 3.47 -19.43 11.93
C SER A 259 2.01 -19.09 11.59
N TRP A 260 1.75 -18.21 10.63
CA TRP A 260 0.40 -17.97 10.13
C TRP A 260 -0.05 -19.07 9.16
N THR A 261 -0.87 -19.99 9.65
CA THR A 261 -1.44 -21.09 8.87
C THR A 261 -2.73 -20.63 8.21
N ILE A 262 -2.71 -20.48 6.88
CA ILE A 262 -3.89 -20.08 6.11
C ILE A 262 -4.66 -21.33 5.65
N THR A 263 -5.90 -21.49 6.12
CA THR A 263 -6.83 -22.56 5.73
C THR A 263 -8.14 -22.04 5.16
N ASP A 264 -8.55 -20.84 5.57
CA ASP A 264 -9.68 -20.09 5.03
C ASP A 264 -9.20 -18.66 4.73
N PRO A 265 -8.64 -18.41 3.53
CA PRO A 265 -8.06 -17.12 3.19
C PRO A 265 -9.05 -15.96 3.36
N LYS A 266 -10.35 -16.19 3.18
CA LYS A 266 -11.36 -15.12 3.24
C LYS A 266 -11.55 -14.62 4.67
N SER A 267 -11.93 -15.51 5.60
CA SER A 267 -12.16 -15.12 7.00
C SER A 267 -10.86 -14.68 7.69
N GLN A 268 -9.73 -15.32 7.35
CA GLN A 268 -8.44 -14.95 7.92
C GLN A 268 -7.93 -13.61 7.39
N PHE A 269 -8.24 -13.25 6.14
CA PHE A 269 -7.91 -11.93 5.61
C PHE A 269 -8.77 -10.83 6.25
N GLU A 270 -10.05 -11.08 6.50
CA GLU A 270 -10.90 -10.18 7.31
C GLU A 270 -10.26 -9.92 8.68
N ALA A 271 -9.91 -10.99 9.41
CA ALA A 271 -9.26 -10.89 10.71
C ALA A 271 -7.93 -10.12 10.63
N ALA A 272 -7.15 -10.32 9.55
CA ALA A 272 -5.88 -9.63 9.36
C ALA A 272 -6.07 -8.13 9.05
N GLN A 273 -7.12 -7.74 8.30
CA GLN A 273 -7.45 -6.32 8.11
C GLN A 273 -7.91 -5.66 9.41
N ARG A 274 -8.69 -6.36 10.24
CA ARG A 274 -9.03 -5.88 11.60
C ARG A 274 -7.77 -5.72 12.45
N ALA A 275 -6.80 -6.63 12.33
CA ALA A 275 -5.51 -6.51 13.01
C ALA A 275 -4.69 -5.31 12.51
N ALA A 276 -4.69 -5.01 11.21
CA ALA A 276 -4.04 -3.83 10.66
C ALA A 276 -4.63 -2.51 11.23
N VAL A 277 -5.96 -2.46 11.37
CA VAL A 277 -6.64 -1.32 12.04
C VAL A 277 -6.26 -1.26 13.52
N ALA A 278 -6.20 -2.40 14.20
CA ALA A 278 -5.79 -2.47 15.61
C ALA A 278 -4.35 -2.00 15.83
N LEU A 279 -3.45 -2.32 14.89
CA LEU A 279 -2.07 -1.86 14.92
C LEU A 279 -2.00 -0.33 14.81
N LEU A 280 -2.76 0.30 13.91
CA LEU A 280 -2.74 1.75 13.79
C LEU A 280 -3.42 2.47 14.96
N VAL A 281 -4.63 2.05 15.34
CA VAL A 281 -5.49 2.80 16.26
C VAL A 281 -5.42 2.28 17.70
N GLY A 282 -5.19 0.98 17.87
CA GLY A 282 -5.10 0.33 19.19
C GLY A 282 -3.75 0.51 19.87
N THR A 283 -2.71 0.94 19.15
CA THR A 283 -1.38 1.25 19.71
C THR A 283 -1.20 2.75 19.97
N HIS A 284 -2.00 3.61 19.33
CA HIS A 284 -1.94 5.05 19.47
C HIS A 284 -2.39 5.53 20.85
N GLU A 285 -1.56 6.33 21.52
CA GLU A 285 -1.90 7.02 22.77
C GLU A 285 -2.35 8.46 22.53
N LYS A 286 -3.40 8.87 23.27
CA LYS A 286 -3.93 10.23 23.15
C LYS A 286 -2.83 11.25 23.46
N GLY A 287 -2.60 12.17 22.53
CA GLY A 287 -1.56 13.19 22.63
C GLY A 287 -0.25 12.83 21.91
N GLN A 288 -0.06 11.57 21.52
CA GLN A 288 1.02 11.16 20.62
C GLN A 288 0.58 11.27 19.16
N LYS A 289 1.56 11.24 18.25
CA LYS A 289 1.32 11.14 16.80
C LYS A 289 0.94 9.71 16.42
N PHE A 290 0.20 9.54 15.34
CA PHE A 290 -0.06 8.20 14.78
C PHE A 290 1.18 7.68 14.07
N ASP A 291 1.35 6.37 14.06
CA ASP A 291 2.54 5.75 13.46
C ASP A 291 2.45 5.71 11.94
N PHE A 292 3.46 6.30 11.28
CA PHE A 292 3.56 6.37 9.83
C PHE A 292 3.69 4.99 9.18
N PHE A 293 4.40 4.06 9.80
CA PHE A 293 4.63 2.73 9.23
C PHE A 293 3.43 1.82 9.43
N LEU A 294 2.75 1.92 10.58
CA LEU A 294 1.55 1.11 10.84
C LEU A 294 0.36 1.53 9.97
N VAL A 295 0.25 2.80 9.54
CA VAL A 295 -0.79 3.19 8.55
C VAL A 295 -0.52 2.57 7.18
N HIS A 296 0.73 2.30 6.81
CA HIS A 296 1.04 1.60 5.56
C HIS A 296 0.52 0.17 5.59
N ILE A 297 0.58 -0.53 6.72
CA ILE A 297 0.00 -1.88 6.88
C ILE A 297 -1.50 -1.86 6.55
N LEU A 298 -2.24 -0.87 7.10
CA LEU A 298 -3.66 -0.69 6.85
C LEU A 298 -3.94 -0.38 5.38
N THR A 299 -3.27 0.63 4.82
CA THR A 299 -3.56 1.11 3.46
C THR A 299 -3.16 0.08 2.39
N SER A 300 -2.04 -0.63 2.59
CA SER A 300 -1.64 -1.73 1.72
C SER A 300 -2.56 -2.95 1.84
N SER A 301 -3.22 -3.16 2.99
CA SER A 301 -4.23 -4.23 3.12
C SER A 301 -5.43 -3.98 2.20
N HIS A 302 -5.84 -2.71 2.03
CA HIS A 302 -6.88 -2.36 1.07
C HIS A 302 -6.43 -2.67 -0.37
N ALA A 303 -5.17 -2.40 -0.71
CA ALA A 303 -4.65 -2.75 -2.01
C ALA A 303 -4.66 -4.28 -2.27
N VAL A 304 -4.35 -5.12 -1.27
CA VAL A 304 -4.53 -6.58 -1.38
C VAL A 304 -5.99 -6.93 -1.70
N ARG A 305 -6.95 -6.32 -1.00
CA ARG A 305 -8.39 -6.52 -1.21
C ARG A 305 -8.83 -6.16 -2.64
N VAL A 306 -8.27 -5.11 -3.21
CA VAL A 306 -8.53 -4.66 -4.59
C VAL A 306 -7.94 -5.63 -5.61
N ILE A 307 -6.67 -6.00 -5.42
CA ILE A 307 -5.88 -6.75 -6.42
C ILE A 307 -6.28 -8.22 -6.45
N ALA A 308 -6.52 -8.85 -5.30
CA ALA A 308 -6.81 -10.28 -5.21
C ALA A 308 -7.87 -10.80 -6.20
N PRO A 309 -9.06 -10.18 -6.36
CA PRO A 309 -10.06 -10.66 -7.32
C PRO A 309 -9.70 -10.45 -8.80
N LEU A 310 -8.63 -9.71 -9.10
CA LEU A 310 -8.25 -9.30 -10.46
C LEU A 310 -6.99 -10.00 -10.97
N ILE A 311 -6.32 -10.78 -10.13
CA ILE A 311 -5.11 -11.53 -10.46
C ILE A 311 -5.37 -13.03 -10.62
N ARG A 312 -4.38 -13.76 -11.14
CA ARG A 312 -4.47 -15.22 -11.28
C ARG A 312 -4.53 -15.89 -9.89
N ALA A 313 -5.40 -16.89 -9.74
CA ALA A 313 -5.63 -17.60 -8.47
C ALA A 313 -4.36 -18.15 -7.79
N THR A 314 -3.33 -18.50 -8.58
CA THR A 314 -2.03 -18.98 -8.10
C THR A 314 -1.28 -17.95 -7.24
N TYR A 315 -1.57 -16.66 -7.41
CA TYR A 315 -0.91 -15.56 -6.69
C TYR A 315 -1.72 -15.00 -5.51
N HIS A 316 -2.92 -15.53 -5.21
CA HIS A 316 -3.73 -15.03 -4.09
C HIS A 316 -3.01 -15.25 -2.75
N LEU A 317 -2.52 -16.47 -2.49
CA LEU A 317 -1.77 -16.75 -1.26
C LEU A 317 -0.40 -16.06 -1.23
N PRO A 318 0.42 -16.07 -2.30
CA PRO A 318 1.65 -15.28 -2.36
C PRO A 318 1.41 -13.80 -2.03
N LEU A 319 0.36 -13.17 -2.58
CA LEU A 319 0.01 -11.78 -2.28
C LEU A 319 -0.29 -11.57 -0.79
N LEU A 320 -1.10 -12.44 -0.18
CA LEU A 320 -1.40 -12.38 1.25
C LEU A 320 -0.16 -12.57 2.12
N ARG A 321 0.68 -13.57 1.78
CA ARG A 321 1.93 -13.85 2.52
C ARG A 321 2.93 -12.71 2.38
N GLN A 322 2.99 -12.08 1.21
CA GLN A 322 3.83 -10.90 0.99
C GLN A 322 3.39 -9.74 1.88
N TRP A 323 2.11 -9.40 1.87
CA TRP A 323 1.58 -8.34 2.73
C TRP A 323 1.76 -8.68 4.23
N TRP A 324 1.63 -9.95 4.61
CA TRP A 324 1.90 -10.40 5.97
C TRP A 324 3.35 -10.19 6.38
N LEU A 325 4.30 -10.48 5.48
CA LEU A 325 5.71 -10.19 5.72
C LEU A 325 5.95 -8.71 5.95
N PHE A 326 5.32 -7.84 5.15
CA PHE A 326 5.40 -6.38 5.34
C PHE A 326 4.85 -5.96 6.71
N LEU A 327 3.68 -6.48 7.10
CA LEU A 327 3.09 -6.23 8.41
C LEU A 327 4.06 -6.59 9.54
N LEU A 328 4.63 -7.79 9.51
CA LEU A 328 5.57 -8.24 10.54
C LEU A 328 6.84 -7.40 10.57
N THR A 329 7.38 -7.06 9.40
CA THR A 329 8.60 -6.25 9.29
C THR A 329 8.38 -4.85 9.87
N ALA A 330 7.27 -4.20 9.49
CA ALA A 330 6.90 -2.89 10.02
C ALA A 330 6.61 -2.93 11.52
N TYR A 331 5.87 -3.93 11.99
CA TYR A 331 5.53 -4.08 13.40
C TYR A 331 6.77 -4.31 14.27
N ILE A 332 7.69 -5.16 13.84
CA ILE A 332 8.96 -5.41 14.55
C ILE A 332 9.85 -4.17 14.51
N GLY A 333 9.95 -3.51 13.35
CA GLY A 333 10.71 -2.26 13.19
C GLY A 333 10.19 -1.11 14.06
N GLN A 334 8.89 -1.13 14.40
CA GLN A 334 8.27 -0.19 15.34
C GLN A 334 8.32 -0.66 16.81
N LEU A 335 9.16 -1.64 17.13
CA LEU A 335 9.32 -2.22 18.48
C LEU A 335 8.06 -2.88 19.04
N ARG A 336 7.20 -3.40 18.15
CA ARG A 336 6.08 -4.28 18.48
C ARG A 336 5.14 -3.65 19.53
N PRO A 337 4.60 -2.43 19.29
CA PRO A 337 3.79 -1.74 20.28
C PRO A 337 2.58 -2.58 20.72
N ALA A 338 2.22 -2.49 22.00
CA ALA A 338 1.12 -3.26 22.56
C ALA A 338 -0.22 -2.77 21.98
N ILE A 339 -1.06 -3.71 21.54
CA ILE A 339 -2.40 -3.40 21.03
C ILE A 339 -3.39 -3.39 22.19
N ASP A 340 -3.99 -2.24 22.44
CA ASP A 340 -5.14 -2.10 23.32
C ASP A 340 -6.43 -1.98 22.50
N LYS A 341 -7.12 -3.12 22.32
CA LYS A 341 -8.38 -3.20 21.57
C LYS A 341 -9.48 -2.30 22.16
N SER A 342 -9.39 -1.97 23.45
CA SER A 342 -10.38 -1.12 24.12
C SER A 342 -10.38 0.32 23.60
N ARG A 343 -9.24 0.77 23.05
CA ARG A 343 -9.10 2.08 22.39
C ARG A 343 -9.96 2.24 21.14
N ILE A 344 -10.40 1.12 20.56
CA ILE A 344 -11.36 1.11 19.45
C ILE A 344 -12.76 0.79 19.98
N SER A 345 -12.91 -0.30 20.73
CA SER A 345 -14.25 -0.78 21.13
C SER A 345 -15.04 0.22 21.98
N ASN A 346 -14.33 1.03 22.79
CA ASN A 346 -14.92 1.99 23.73
C ASN A 346 -15.16 3.39 23.11
N VAL A 347 -14.86 3.58 21.82
CA VAL A 347 -15.16 4.85 21.14
C VAL A 347 -16.67 5.05 21.10
N ASP A 348 -17.15 6.12 21.74
CA ASP A 348 -18.53 6.58 21.59
C ASP A 348 -18.66 7.28 20.25
N LEU A 349 -19.54 6.78 19.39
CA LEU A 349 -19.76 7.39 18.08
C LEU A 349 -20.50 8.72 18.17
N ALA A 350 -21.32 8.95 19.21
CA ALA A 350 -22.07 10.20 19.39
C ALA A 350 -22.77 10.70 18.11
N GLY A 351 -23.32 9.78 17.30
CA GLY A 351 -23.99 10.06 16.03
C GLY A 351 -23.09 10.25 14.81
N ARG A 352 -21.76 10.13 14.95
CA ARG A 352 -20.80 10.18 13.84
C ARG A 352 -20.87 8.90 13.02
N ASP A 353 -21.09 9.06 11.73
CA ASP A 353 -21.19 7.99 10.75
C ASP A 353 -20.10 8.12 9.66
N TRP A 354 -20.18 7.29 8.63
CA TRP A 354 -19.24 7.35 7.51
C TRP A 354 -19.32 8.66 6.71
N LYS A 355 -20.44 9.39 6.73
CA LYS A 355 -20.51 10.72 6.10
C LYS A 355 -19.70 11.72 6.89
N TRP A 356 -19.75 11.64 8.22
CA TRP A 356 -18.90 12.46 9.09
C TRP A 356 -17.41 12.16 8.87
N VAL A 357 -17.01 10.89 8.78
CA VAL A 357 -15.62 10.52 8.49
C VAL A 357 -15.18 11.04 7.11
N ALA A 358 -16.02 10.87 6.08
CA ALA A 358 -15.74 11.37 4.75
C ALA A 358 -15.59 12.90 4.73
N ASP A 359 -16.49 13.63 5.41
CA ASP A 359 -16.39 15.08 5.58
C ASP A 359 -15.07 15.50 6.24
N ARG A 360 -14.63 14.80 7.29
CA ARG A 360 -13.33 15.06 7.92
C ARG A 360 -12.16 14.79 7.00
N ALA A 361 -12.27 13.79 6.14
CA ALA A 361 -11.22 13.44 5.19
C ALA A 361 -11.12 14.43 4.01
N VAL A 362 -12.21 15.06 3.56
CA VAL A 362 -12.16 15.94 2.37
C VAL A 362 -12.35 17.43 2.68
N ASN A 363 -12.93 17.80 3.82
CA ASN A 363 -13.12 19.19 4.27
C ASN A 363 -12.34 19.52 5.55
N GLY A 364 -11.75 18.52 6.22
CA GLY A 364 -11.05 18.73 7.48
C GLY A 364 -9.66 19.34 7.31
N LYS A 365 -9.06 19.69 8.46
CA LYS A 365 -7.69 20.23 8.55
C LYS A 365 -6.64 19.37 7.81
N TRP A 366 -6.88 18.06 7.74
CA TRP A 366 -5.95 17.07 7.21
C TRP A 366 -6.37 16.55 5.83
N ALA A 367 -7.24 17.28 5.11
CA ALA A 367 -7.72 16.87 3.79
C ALA A 367 -6.65 16.80 2.70
N GLN A 368 -5.47 17.36 2.98
CA GLN A 368 -4.29 17.35 2.11
C GLN A 368 -3.22 16.36 2.59
N ASP A 369 -3.48 15.55 3.64
CA ASP A 369 -2.57 14.50 4.08
C ASP A 369 -2.94 13.16 3.42
N ALA A 370 -2.09 12.70 2.50
CA ALA A 370 -2.37 11.52 1.69
C ALA A 370 -2.60 10.25 2.54
N HIS A 371 -1.87 10.11 3.64
CA HIS A 371 -1.93 8.93 4.51
C HIS A 371 -3.20 8.93 5.35
N PHE A 372 -3.61 10.10 5.85
CA PHE A 372 -4.82 10.26 6.64
C PHE A 372 -6.06 9.97 5.79
N VAL A 373 -6.15 10.59 4.61
CA VAL A 373 -7.27 10.40 3.68
C VAL A 373 -7.34 8.93 3.21
N LYS A 374 -6.20 8.32 2.88
CA LYS A 374 -6.11 6.88 2.55
C LYS A 374 -6.62 6.02 3.71
N ALA A 375 -6.18 6.29 4.95
CA ALA A 375 -6.55 5.48 6.11
C ALA A 375 -8.07 5.52 6.39
N CYS A 376 -8.67 6.72 6.33
CA CYS A 376 -10.13 6.88 6.43
C CYS A 376 -10.86 6.06 5.37
N ARG A 377 -10.39 6.12 4.10
CA ARG A 377 -10.94 5.32 3.00
C ARG A 377 -10.76 3.82 3.21
N SER A 378 -9.57 3.36 3.57
CA SER A 378 -9.28 1.94 3.76
C SER A 378 -10.17 1.31 4.84
N MET A 379 -10.43 2.02 5.95
CA MET A 379 -11.37 1.55 6.97
C MET A 379 -12.81 1.53 6.47
N GLN A 380 -13.23 2.53 5.68
CA GLN A 380 -14.56 2.57 5.07
C GLN A 380 -14.77 1.38 4.10
N GLU A 381 -13.78 1.08 3.26
CA GLU A 381 -13.85 -0.03 2.30
C GLU A 381 -13.79 -1.40 2.98
N ALA A 382 -13.05 -1.54 4.07
CA ALA A 382 -13.07 -2.74 4.90
C ALA A 382 -14.47 -2.96 5.51
N ALA A 383 -15.09 -1.92 6.07
CA ALA A 383 -16.45 -1.98 6.60
C ALA A 383 -17.49 -2.39 5.52
N LYS A 384 -17.36 -1.86 4.30
CA LYS A 384 -18.21 -2.25 3.16
C LYS A 384 -18.00 -3.71 2.74
N THR A 385 -16.75 -4.20 2.78
CA THR A 385 -16.41 -5.56 2.35
C THR A 385 -16.92 -6.62 3.31
N TRP A 386 -16.75 -6.40 4.61
CA TRP A 386 -16.99 -7.43 5.64
C TRP A 386 -18.30 -7.24 6.40
N GLY A 387 -18.92 -6.07 6.28
CA GLY A 387 -19.88 -5.60 7.26
C GLY A 387 -19.17 -5.00 8.48
N ASP A 388 -19.93 -4.32 9.33
CA ASP A 388 -19.40 -3.61 10.50
C ASP A 388 -20.44 -3.61 11.64
N GLU A 389 -20.95 -4.81 11.98
CA GLU A 389 -22.04 -4.97 12.96
C GLU A 389 -21.68 -4.43 14.36
N ASP A 390 -20.43 -4.60 14.78
CA ASP A 390 -19.89 -4.06 16.03
C ASP A 390 -19.31 -2.65 15.88
N GLN A 391 -19.43 -2.08 14.67
CA GLN A 391 -18.96 -0.76 14.27
C GLN A 391 -17.45 -0.57 14.50
N TYR A 392 -16.68 -1.66 14.47
CA TYR A 392 -15.25 -1.67 14.73
C TYR A 392 -14.48 -0.73 13.81
N PHE A 393 -14.72 -0.81 12.50
CA PHE A 393 -14.03 0.02 11.51
C PHE A 393 -14.46 1.49 11.62
N LEU A 394 -15.76 1.75 11.81
CA LEU A 394 -16.27 3.11 12.00
C LEU A 394 -15.71 3.77 13.26
N LYS A 395 -15.67 3.04 14.39
CA LYS A 395 -15.08 3.52 15.65
C LYS A 395 -13.60 3.87 15.50
N ALA A 396 -12.85 3.01 14.82
CA ALA A 396 -11.43 3.26 14.55
C ALA A 396 -11.24 4.50 13.65
N ALA A 397 -12.05 4.65 12.61
CA ALA A 397 -12.00 5.79 11.72
C ALA A 397 -12.41 7.11 12.39
N VAL A 398 -13.40 7.08 13.28
CA VAL A 398 -13.79 8.23 14.10
C VAL A 398 -12.64 8.63 15.02
N LYS A 399 -12.04 7.69 15.76
CA LYS A 399 -10.91 7.97 16.63
C LYS A 399 -9.73 8.58 15.87
N LEU A 400 -9.34 7.99 14.74
CA LEU A 400 -8.30 8.57 13.87
C LEU A 400 -8.68 10.00 13.47
N SER A 401 -9.89 10.22 12.96
CA SER A 401 -10.35 11.53 12.47
C SER A 401 -10.42 12.61 13.55
N GLU A 402 -10.60 12.24 14.81
CA GLU A 402 -10.64 13.17 15.95
C GLU A 402 -9.26 13.47 16.52
N GLU A 403 -8.45 12.44 16.68
CA GLU A 403 -7.20 12.52 17.44
C GLU A 403 -5.96 12.74 16.54
N PHE A 404 -6.10 12.62 15.22
CA PHE A 404 -4.98 12.80 14.31
C PHE A 404 -4.38 14.21 14.43
N ASN A 405 -3.09 14.24 14.75
CA ASN A 405 -2.27 15.43 14.98
C ASN A 405 -0.94 15.37 14.22
N GLY A 406 -0.79 14.43 13.28
CA GLY A 406 0.42 14.19 12.49
C GLY A 406 0.95 12.76 12.62
N TRP A 407 2.03 12.50 11.88
CA TRP A 407 2.71 11.20 11.81
C TRP A 407 3.99 11.17 12.65
N GLY A 408 4.27 10.03 13.28
CA GLY A 408 5.49 9.72 14.03
C GLY A 408 5.93 8.27 13.81
N GLY A 409 6.75 7.73 14.71
CA GLY A 409 7.37 6.41 14.56
C GLY A 409 8.61 6.39 13.67
N PHE A 410 9.07 7.59 13.28
CA PHE A 410 10.26 7.84 12.48
C PHE A 410 11.54 7.55 13.28
N SER A 411 12.63 7.23 12.58
CA SER A 411 13.96 7.21 13.20
C SER A 411 14.32 8.60 13.72
N ALA A 412 15.30 8.68 14.63
CA ALA A 412 15.75 9.97 15.16
C ALA A 412 16.28 10.90 14.04
N ALA A 413 16.87 10.34 12.98
CA ALA A 413 17.37 11.13 11.86
C ALA A 413 16.21 11.69 11.00
N SER A 414 15.17 10.89 10.76
CA SER A 414 14.00 11.34 10.00
C SER A 414 13.03 12.21 10.80
N GLU A 415 13.02 12.14 12.13
CA GLU A 415 12.33 13.14 12.98
C GLU A 415 12.91 14.54 12.79
N ASP A 416 14.24 14.68 12.79
CA ASP A 416 14.92 15.96 12.58
C ASP A 416 14.62 16.53 11.17
N GLU A 417 14.57 15.70 10.14
CA GLU A 417 14.21 16.10 8.77
C GLU A 417 12.71 16.41 8.62
N ALA A 418 11.83 15.62 9.24
CA ALA A 418 10.39 15.88 9.27
C ALA A 418 10.06 17.19 9.99
N GLU A 419 10.79 17.53 11.06
CA GLU A 419 10.66 18.81 11.74
C GLU A 419 11.29 19.96 10.94
N ALA A 420 12.41 19.75 10.26
CA ALA A 420 13.03 20.75 9.38
C ALA A 420 12.15 21.09 8.17
N THR A 421 11.51 20.08 7.56
CA THR A 421 10.56 20.26 6.46
C THR A 421 9.26 20.90 6.95
N ALA A 422 8.71 20.48 8.09
CA ALA A 422 7.53 21.11 8.71
C ALA A 422 7.79 22.56 9.18
N SER A 423 9.03 22.90 9.58
CA SER A 423 9.41 24.25 9.98
C SER A 423 9.76 25.16 8.80
N ASN A 424 10.21 24.63 7.66
CA ASN A 424 10.28 25.37 6.40
C ASN A 424 8.89 25.81 5.88
N VAL A 425 7.84 25.04 6.17
CA VAL A 425 6.44 25.46 5.97
C VAL A 425 6.07 26.66 6.87
N GLY A 426 6.69 26.78 8.04
CA GLY A 426 6.52 27.91 8.97
C GLY A 426 7.38 29.15 8.64
N PHE A 427 8.55 28.97 8.01
CA PHE A 427 9.47 30.06 7.69
C PHE A 427 9.07 30.81 6.40
N ALA A 428 8.53 30.10 5.40
CA ALA A 428 8.00 30.72 4.18
C ALA A 428 6.75 31.61 4.44
N ALA A 429 6.01 31.36 5.53
CA ALA A 429 4.87 32.17 5.94
C ALA A 429 5.22 33.45 6.72
N ARG A 430 6.52 33.70 7.04
CA ARG A 430 6.95 34.88 7.81
C ARG A 430 7.81 35.90 7.07
N HIS A 431 8.07 35.69 5.77
CA HIS A 431 8.88 36.63 4.97
C HIS A 431 8.26 37.05 3.62
N HIS A 432 6.94 37.08 3.53
CA HIS A 432 6.22 37.90 2.55
C HIS A 432 5.14 38.73 3.25
N GLY A 433 5.60 39.79 3.93
CA GLY A 433 4.80 40.95 4.31
C GLY A 433 5.30 42.16 3.53
#